data_AF-A0ABD5DFU1-F1
#
_entry.id   AF-A0ABD5DFU1-F1
#
_cell.length_a   1.000
_cell.length_b   1.000
_cell.length_c   1.000
_cell.angle_alpha   90.00
_cell.angle_beta   90.00
_cell.angle_gamma   90.00
#
_symmetry.space_group_name_H-M   'P 1'
#
loop_
_entity.id
_entity.type
_entity.pdbx_description
1 polymer ?
#
loop_
_entity_poly.entity_id
_entity_poly.type
_entity_poly.pdbx_seq_one_letter_code
_entity_poly.pdbx_strand_id
1 'polypeptide(L)'
;VDKSTWTREIIERNGTFGIVVPGVAAASWTYAVGSVSGRDEDKFNAWGIPVVTGPELGLPLIEEKCLAWMECRLLPATAAQTQYDTLFGEVV
;
A
#
# COMPACT_ATOMS: atom_id res chain seq x y z
N VAL A 1 7.41 -6.76 -2.82
CA VAL A 1 5.99 -7.07 -2.56
C VAL A 1 5.75 -8.51 -2.96
N ASP A 2 5.63 -9.39 -1.97
CA ASP A 2 5.54 -10.84 -2.15
C ASP A 2 4.37 -11.23 -3.07
N LYS A 3 4.60 -12.20 -3.97
CA LYS A 3 3.63 -12.61 -5.01
C LYS A 3 2.33 -13.19 -4.46
N SER A 4 2.32 -13.71 -3.24
CA SER A 4 1.11 -14.26 -2.63
C SER A 4 0.16 -13.17 -2.11
N THR A 5 0.66 -11.95 -1.91
CA THR A 5 -0.12 -10.85 -1.33
C THR A 5 -1.15 -10.33 -2.32
N TRP A 6 -2.34 -9.98 -1.82
CA TRP A 6 -3.36 -9.35 -2.66
C TRP A 6 -2.95 -7.96 -3.13
N THR A 7 -2.19 -7.24 -2.31
CA THR A 7 -1.60 -5.96 -2.67
C THR A 7 -0.81 -6.08 -3.97
N ARG A 8 -0.04 -7.17 -4.17
CA ARG A 8 0.70 -7.39 -5.43
C ARG A 8 -0.21 -7.34 -6.66
N GLU A 9 -1.31 -8.09 -6.64
CA GLU A 9 -2.26 -8.16 -7.76
C GLU A 9 -2.93 -6.80 -8.01
N ILE A 10 -3.31 -6.07 -6.96
CA ILE A 10 -3.92 -4.75 -7.09
C ILE A 10 -2.93 -3.77 -7.74
N ILE A 11 -1.66 -3.78 -7.31
CA ILE A 11 -0.63 -2.89 -7.86
C ILE A 11 -0.40 -3.19 -9.34
N GLU A 12 -0.23 -4.47 -9.71
CA GLU A 12 0.01 -4.86 -11.10
C GLU A 12 -1.21 -4.58 -12.00
N ARG A 13 -2.42 -4.74 -11.48
CA ARG A 13 -3.66 -4.47 -12.23
C ARG A 13 -3.90 -2.97 -12.43
N ASN A 14 -3.72 -2.17 -11.38
CA ASN A 14 -4.07 -0.76 -11.40
C ASN A 14 -2.90 0.13 -11.87
N GLY A 15 -1.66 -0.35 -11.75
CA GLY A 15 -0.46 0.40 -12.10
C GLY A 15 -0.15 1.55 -11.14
N THR A 16 -0.78 1.59 -9.95
CA THR A 16 -0.66 2.68 -8.98
C THR A 16 -0.72 2.16 -7.56
N PHE A 17 -0.01 2.81 -6.63
CA PHE A 17 0.02 2.43 -5.22
C PHE A 17 0.46 3.57 -4.31
N GLY A 18 0.01 3.55 -3.07
CA GLY A 18 0.44 4.48 -2.03
C GLY A 18 1.46 3.84 -1.10
N ILE A 19 2.49 4.59 -0.71
CA ILE A 19 3.39 4.24 0.39
C ILE A 19 3.06 5.16 1.55
N VAL A 20 2.80 4.59 2.73
CA VAL A 20 2.57 5.34 3.97
C VAL A 20 3.71 5.04 4.94
N VAL A 21 4.24 6.09 5.58
CA VAL A 21 5.28 5.98 6.61
C VAL A 21 4.62 6.12 7.98
N PRO A 22 4.34 5.00 8.69
CA PRO A 22 3.69 5.05 9.99
C PRO A 22 4.62 5.63 11.06
N GLY A 23 4.08 6.43 11.97
CA GLY A 23 4.72 6.77 13.24
C GLY A 23 4.51 5.67 14.28
N VAL A 24 5.15 5.83 15.45
CA VAL A 24 5.05 4.83 16.55
C VAL A 24 3.61 4.59 17.00
N ALA A 25 2.76 5.61 16.96
CA ALA A 25 1.35 5.48 17.32
C ALA A 25 0.56 4.53 16.40
N ALA A 26 1.00 4.35 15.15
CA ALA A 26 0.41 3.43 14.18
C ALA A 26 1.00 2.01 14.22
N ALA A 27 1.84 1.67 15.22
CA ALA A 27 2.49 0.38 15.30
C ALA A 27 1.49 -0.80 15.35
N SER A 28 0.42 -0.67 16.13
CA SER A 28 -0.64 -1.70 16.21
C SER A 28 -1.39 -1.86 14.88
N TRP A 29 -1.70 -0.75 14.20
CA TRP A 29 -2.31 -0.78 12.86
C TRP A 29 -1.39 -1.45 11.85
N THR A 30 -0.11 -1.09 11.83
CA THR A 30 0.89 -1.66 10.92
C THR A 30 0.99 -3.17 11.10
N TYR A 31 1.00 -3.65 12.35
CA TYR A 31 1.00 -5.08 12.64
C TYR A 31 -0.29 -5.78 12.19
N ALA A 32 -1.46 -5.20 12.49
CA ALA A 32 -2.75 -5.78 12.13
C ALA A 32 -2.91 -5.89 10.60
N VAL A 33 -2.66 -4.81 9.86
CA VAL A 33 -2.80 -4.81 8.39
C VAL A 33 -1.75 -5.68 7.69
N GLY A 34 -0.61 -5.95 8.33
CA GLY A 34 0.40 -6.88 7.83
C GLY A 34 0.08 -8.36 8.11
N SER A 35 -0.80 -8.64 9.06
CA SER A 35 -1.11 -10.00 9.53
C SER A 35 -2.35 -10.62 8.89
N VAL A 36 -3.22 -9.81 8.30
CA VAL A 36 -4.45 -10.26 7.62
C VAL A 36 -4.37 -9.94 6.12
N SER A 37 -4.97 -10.75 5.26
CA SER A 37 -5.09 -10.48 3.84
C SER A 37 -6.31 -9.62 3.53
N GLY A 38 -6.21 -8.67 2.61
CA GLY A 38 -7.36 -7.86 2.21
C GLY A 38 -8.37 -8.62 1.34
N ARG A 39 -8.04 -9.85 0.92
CA ARG A 39 -8.98 -10.71 0.15
C ARG A 39 -10.19 -11.10 0.98
N ASP A 40 -9.99 -11.26 2.28
CA ASP A 40 -10.99 -11.81 3.18
C ASP A 40 -11.81 -10.70 3.87
N GLU A 41 -11.22 -9.51 4.03
CA GLU A 41 -11.87 -8.38 4.68
C GLU A 41 -11.33 -7.01 4.23
N ASP A 42 -12.18 -5.99 4.35
CA ASP A 42 -11.75 -4.60 4.26
C ASP A 42 -11.07 -4.19 5.57
N LYS A 43 -9.73 -4.15 5.52
CA LYS A 43 -8.88 -3.81 6.67
C LYS A 43 -9.16 -2.43 7.23
N PHE A 44 -9.49 -1.44 6.40
CA PHE A 44 -9.71 -0.08 6.90
C PHE A 44 -10.94 -0.06 7.80
N ASN A 45 -12.02 -0.69 7.33
CA ASN A 45 -13.26 -0.81 8.09
C ASN A 45 -13.12 -1.71 9.32
N ALA A 46 -12.44 -2.86 9.19
CA ALA A 46 -12.24 -3.81 10.29
C ALA A 46 -11.47 -3.19 11.47
N TRP A 47 -10.49 -2.32 11.19
CA TRP A 47 -9.60 -1.74 12.19
C TRP A 47 -9.88 -0.24 12.48
N GLY A 48 -10.94 0.31 11.89
CA GLY A 48 -11.33 1.72 12.05
C GLY A 48 -10.23 2.69 11.64
N ILE A 49 -9.48 2.36 10.59
CA ILE A 49 -8.37 3.19 10.10
C ILE A 49 -8.95 4.26 9.17
N PRO A 50 -8.86 5.55 9.52
CA PRO A 50 -9.36 6.61 8.66
C PRO A 50 -8.50 6.73 7.40
N VAL A 51 -9.16 6.96 6.28
CA VAL A 51 -8.55 7.06 4.97
C VAL A 51 -8.83 8.44 4.39
N VAL A 52 -7.80 9.07 3.84
CA VAL A 52 -7.93 10.26 3.01
C VAL A 52 -7.70 9.89 1.56
N THR A 53 -8.30 10.66 0.64
CA THR A 53 -8.10 10.48 -0.80
C THR A 53 -6.87 11.27 -1.23
N GLY A 54 -5.91 10.58 -1.85
CA GLY A 54 -4.72 11.20 -2.42
C GLY A 54 -5.06 12.23 -3.50
N PRO A 55 -4.36 13.36 -3.54
CA PRO A 55 -4.70 14.46 -4.45
C PRO A 55 -4.34 14.20 -5.91
N GLU A 56 -3.33 13.38 -6.21
CA GLU A 56 -2.79 13.20 -7.55
C GLU A 56 -3.37 11.95 -8.24
N LEU A 57 -3.42 10.82 -7.55
CA LEU A 57 -3.91 9.54 -8.11
C LEU A 57 -5.23 9.08 -7.48
N GLY A 58 -5.76 9.80 -6.49
CA GLY A 58 -7.00 9.42 -5.81
C GLY A 58 -6.86 8.17 -4.94
N LEU A 59 -5.64 7.81 -4.53
CA LEU A 59 -5.40 6.58 -3.79
C LEU A 59 -5.87 6.69 -2.33
N PRO A 60 -6.28 5.59 -1.70
CA PRO A 60 -6.54 5.58 -0.26
C PRO A 60 -5.23 5.71 0.52
N LEU A 61 -5.08 6.78 1.29
CA LEU A 61 -3.90 7.09 2.11
C LEU A 61 -4.27 7.25 3.58
N ILE A 62 -3.30 7.11 4.47
CA ILE A 62 -3.51 7.23 5.92
C ILE A 62 -2.66 8.40 6.43
N GLU A 63 -3.31 9.44 6.94
CA GLU A 63 -2.63 10.58 7.57
C GLU A 63 -2.53 10.42 9.09
N GLU A 64 -3.58 9.89 9.72
CA GLU A 64 -3.60 9.74 11.17
C GLU A 64 -2.46 8.80 11.61
N LYS A 65 -1.69 9.25 12.61
CA LYS A 65 -0.55 8.50 13.19
C LYS A 65 0.59 8.19 12.20
N CYS A 66 0.56 8.79 11.01
CA CYS A 66 1.58 8.62 9.98
C CYS A 66 2.40 9.92 9.81
N LEU A 67 3.65 9.76 9.40
CA LEU A 67 4.61 10.87 9.26
C LEU A 67 4.61 11.44 7.85
N ALA A 68 4.32 10.59 6.85
CA ALA A 68 4.32 10.94 5.45
C ALA A 68 3.55 9.89 4.65
N TRP A 69 3.17 10.26 3.43
CA TRP A 69 2.69 9.35 2.41
C TRP A 69 3.19 9.81 1.03
N MET A 70 3.21 8.90 0.07
CA MET A 70 3.57 9.16 -1.33
C MET A 70 2.63 8.37 -2.24
N GLU A 71 2.13 9.02 -3.28
CA GLU A 71 1.44 8.35 -4.38
C GLU A 71 2.47 7.92 -5.42
N CYS A 72 2.35 6.70 -5.92
CA CYS A 72 3.30 6.13 -6.85
C CYS A 72 2.62 5.51 -8.06
N ARG A 73 3.22 5.72 -9.23
CA ARG A 73 2.89 4.99 -10.46
C ARG A 73 3.88 3.85 -10.64
N LEU A 74 3.36 2.66 -10.91
CA LEU A 74 4.18 1.48 -11.19
C LEU A 74 4.92 1.67 -12.53
N LEU A 75 6.23 1.50 -12.49
CA LEU A 75 7.07 1.51 -13.68
C LEU A 75 6.97 0.16 -14.43
N PRO A 76 7.34 0.12 -15.72
CA PRO A 76 7.29 -1.11 -16.50
C PRO A 76 8.02 -2.29 -15.82
N ALA A 77 7.43 -3.48 -15.93
CA ALA A 77 7.95 -4.66 -15.28
C ALA A 77 9.38 -4.97 -15.73
N THR A 78 10.24 -5.26 -14.75
CA THR A 78 11.64 -5.67 -14.97
C THR A 78 11.84 -7.13 -14.59
N ALA A 79 13.00 -7.72 -14.92
CA ALA A 79 13.33 -9.08 -14.46
C ALA A 79 13.28 -9.21 -12.92
N ALA A 80 13.64 -8.13 -12.20
CA ALA A 80 13.64 -8.11 -10.74
C ALA A 80 12.22 -8.25 -10.14
N GLN A 81 11.19 -7.82 -10.87
CA GLN A 81 9.79 -7.97 -10.45
C GLN A 81 9.37 -9.43 -10.30
N THR A 82 9.90 -10.31 -11.15
CA THR A 82 9.62 -11.75 -11.11
C THR A 82 10.65 -12.49 -10.28
N GLN A 83 11.92 -12.09 -10.32
CA GLN A 83 13.00 -12.83 -9.66
C GLN A 83 13.11 -12.53 -8.16
N TYR A 84 12.77 -11.30 -7.75
CA TYR A 84 13.01 -10.79 -6.38
C TYR A 84 11.79 -10.10 -5.77
N ASP A 85 10.63 -10.19 -6.42
CA ASP A 85 9.40 -9.54 -5.97
C ASP A 85 9.52 -8.02 -5.84
N THR A 86 10.43 -7.43 -6.62
CA THR A 86 10.76 -6.00 -6.56
C THR A 86 9.94 -5.21 -7.57
N LEU A 87 9.08 -4.33 -7.06
CA LEU A 87 8.36 -3.35 -7.87
C LEU A 87 9.09 -2.01 -7.81
N PHE A 88 9.16 -1.33 -8.95
CA PHE A 88 9.69 0.03 -9.03
C PHE A 88 8.54 1.00 -9.27
N GLY A 89 8.50 2.09 -8.52
CA GLY A 89 7.50 3.13 -8.68
C GLY A 89 8.13 4.51 -8.78
N GLU A 90 7.52 5.35 -9.60
CA GLU A 90 7.77 6.79 -9.64
C GLU A 90 6.80 7.50 -8.68
N VAL A 91 7.31 8.39 -7.85
CA VAL A 91 6.49 9.24 -6.97
C VAL A 91 5.88 10.36 -7.81
N VAL A 92 4.58 10.56 -7.69
CA VAL A 92 3.82 11.58 -8.41
C VAL A 92 3.14 12.55 -7.45
#